data_AF-A0A9E4HJS8-F1
#
_entry.id   AF-A0A9E4HJS8-F1
#
_cell.length_a   1.000
_cell.length_b   1.000
_cell.length_c   1.000
_cell.angle_alpha   90.00
_cell.angle_beta   90.00
_cell.angle_gamma   90.00
#
_symmetry.space_group_name_H-M   'P 1'
#
loop_
_entity.id
_entity.type
_entity.pdbx_description
1 polymer ?
#
loop_
_entity_poly.entity_id
_entity_poly.type
_entity_poly.pdbx_seq_one_letter_code
_entity_poly.pdbx_strand_id
1 'polypeptide(L)'
;MTIGRGLLGRVLPGAVAVLALAGAALGAAPGRADAGEDTGGYFSDDDGSVHELALDALAERGVLVGIECGEGLICPGEPLKRWEMAVWLVRVLDSTDPAPMDVSRFTDVDAERWWAPFLDRLYALGVTAGCATEPAQFCPEGDVTRAQMATFLKRALDLEPAPSAGFADVSGGPHAANIDVLAAAGITGGCSRDPLRYCPANSVTRAQMATFLARAL
;
A
#
# COMPACT_ATOMS: atom_id res chain seq x y z
N MET A 1 35.47 37.20 -19.60
CA MET A 1 34.62 37.27 -18.40
C MET A 1 33.49 36.28 -18.62
N THR A 2 33.70 35.03 -18.21
CA THR A 2 32.93 33.86 -18.65
C THR A 2 32.12 33.39 -17.45
N ILE A 3 30.79 33.57 -17.48
CA ILE A 3 29.90 33.20 -16.39
C ILE A 3 29.52 31.73 -16.56
N GLY A 4 29.85 30.93 -15.54
CA GLY A 4 29.63 29.50 -15.49
C GLY A 4 28.15 29.12 -15.45
N ARG A 5 27.80 28.10 -16.24
CA ARG A 5 26.53 27.39 -16.15
C ARG A 5 26.51 26.57 -14.86
N GLY A 6 25.60 26.89 -13.96
CA GLY A 6 25.30 26.08 -12.78
C GLY A 6 24.71 24.73 -13.19
N LEU A 7 25.33 23.64 -12.72
CA LEU A 7 24.78 22.29 -12.76
C LEU A 7 23.58 22.24 -11.80
N LEU A 8 22.37 22.23 -12.34
CA LEU A 8 21.20 21.69 -11.65
C LEU A 8 21.35 20.17 -11.64
N GLY A 9 21.73 19.62 -10.49
CA GLY A 9 21.76 18.18 -10.24
C GLY A 9 20.36 17.62 -10.41
N ARG A 10 20.19 16.75 -11.39
CA ARG A 10 19.01 15.90 -11.52
C ARG A 10 19.03 14.90 -10.37
N VAL A 11 18.00 14.92 -9.53
CA VAL A 11 17.73 13.83 -8.59
C VAL A 11 17.48 12.59 -9.43
N LEU A 12 18.33 11.59 -9.30
CA LEU A 12 18.18 10.29 -9.96
C LEU A 12 16.89 9.62 -9.42
N PRO A 13 16.08 8.97 -10.28
CA PRO A 13 15.00 8.13 -9.79
C PRO A 13 15.62 7.00 -8.95
N GLY A 14 15.19 6.89 -7.71
CA GLY A 14 15.63 5.84 -6.80
C GLY A 14 15.21 4.49 -7.38
N ALA A 15 16.18 3.67 -7.76
CA ALA A 15 15.93 2.27 -8.05
C ALA A 15 15.30 1.64 -6.80
N VAL A 16 14.10 1.09 -6.95
CA VAL A 16 13.53 0.17 -5.97
C VAL A 16 14.51 -1.00 -5.89
N ALA A 17 15.29 -1.03 -4.82
CA ALA A 17 16.17 -2.15 -4.54
C ALA A 17 15.27 -3.34 -4.20
N VAL A 18 15.14 -4.28 -5.14
CA VAL A 18 14.65 -5.62 -4.84
C VAL A 18 15.63 -6.22 -3.83
N LEU A 19 15.23 -6.20 -2.55
CA LEU A 19 16.04 -6.74 -1.47
C LEU A 19 16.05 -8.27 -1.61
N ALA A 20 17.13 -8.83 -2.13
CA ALA A 20 17.37 -10.27 -2.07
C ALA A 20 17.50 -10.70 -0.60
N LEU A 21 16.68 -11.65 -0.18
CA LEU A 21 16.70 -12.25 1.16
C LEU A 21 18.07 -12.90 1.43
N ALA A 22 18.86 -12.32 2.32
CA ALA A 22 19.98 -13.01 2.97
C ALA A 22 19.43 -13.71 4.22
N GLY A 23 19.39 -15.04 4.17
CA GLY A 23 18.94 -15.86 5.30
C GLY A 23 19.83 -15.69 6.52
N ALA A 24 19.22 -15.38 7.66
CA ALA A 24 19.84 -15.49 8.98
C ALA A 24 19.11 -16.60 9.76
N ALA A 25 19.87 -17.58 10.24
CA ALA A 25 19.37 -18.73 10.97
C ALA A 25 19.37 -18.53 12.49
N LEU A 26 18.22 -18.90 13.08
CA LEU A 26 17.93 -19.51 14.39
C LEU A 26 18.36 -18.82 15.70
N GLY A 27 17.34 -18.38 16.45
CA GLY A 27 17.25 -18.57 17.90
C GLY A 27 15.93 -19.29 18.23
N ALA A 28 16.01 -20.52 18.77
CA ALA A 28 14.85 -21.35 19.09
C ALA A 28 14.19 -20.90 20.41
N ALA A 29 12.89 -20.60 20.37
CA ALA A 29 12.03 -20.54 21.55
C ALA A 29 11.39 -21.92 21.79
N PRO A 30 11.08 -22.31 23.04
CA PRO A 30 10.62 -23.64 23.37
C PRO A 30 9.17 -23.86 22.90
N GLY A 31 8.93 -25.00 22.25
CA GLY A 31 7.61 -25.42 21.79
C GLY A 31 6.72 -25.97 22.89
N ARG A 32 5.41 -25.93 22.63
CA ARG A 32 4.37 -26.65 23.37
C ARG A 32 3.35 -27.20 22.36
N ALA A 33 3.19 -28.53 22.37
CA ALA A 33 2.17 -29.32 21.66
C ALA A 33 0.90 -29.48 22.56
N ASP A 34 -0.32 -29.82 22.14
CA ASP A 34 -1.00 -30.13 20.87
C ASP A 34 -2.54 -30.13 21.19
N ALA A 35 -3.42 -29.82 20.22
CA ALA A 35 -4.71 -30.49 19.91
C ALA A 35 -5.70 -29.58 19.15
N GLY A 36 -5.74 -29.72 17.81
CA GLY A 36 -6.61 -29.00 16.87
C GLY A 36 -5.78 -28.00 16.08
N GLU A 37 -5.46 -28.30 14.82
CA GLU A 37 -4.44 -27.62 14.01
C GLU A 37 -4.87 -26.19 13.62
N ASP A 38 -4.79 -25.31 14.60
CA ASP A 38 -4.68 -23.87 14.44
C ASP A 38 -3.28 -23.60 13.86
N THR A 39 -3.23 -23.41 12.54
CA THR A 39 -2.02 -22.90 11.88
C THR A 39 -1.78 -21.41 12.17
N GLY A 40 -2.49 -20.86 13.18
CA GLY A 40 -2.69 -19.47 13.51
C GLY A 40 -1.52 -18.56 13.18
N GLY A 41 -1.77 -17.73 12.16
CA GLY A 41 -0.91 -16.63 11.78
C GLY A 41 -0.94 -15.49 12.79
N TYR A 42 -0.65 -14.28 12.33
CA TYR A 42 -0.65 -13.09 13.20
C TYR A 42 -2.06 -12.67 13.65
N PHE A 43 -3.09 -13.05 12.89
CA PHE A 43 -4.48 -12.71 13.15
C PHE A 43 -5.34 -13.96 13.09
N SER A 44 -6.36 -14.03 13.95
CA SER A 44 -7.27 -15.20 13.96
C SER A 44 -8.46 -15.03 13.02
N ASP A 45 -8.70 -13.81 12.53
CA ASP A 45 -9.85 -13.48 11.68
C ASP A 45 -9.56 -13.52 10.19
N ASP A 46 -8.33 -13.83 9.78
CA ASP A 46 -7.94 -14.12 8.40
C ASP A 46 -7.63 -15.60 8.14
N ASP A 47 -7.64 -16.47 9.15
CA ASP A 47 -7.42 -17.91 8.99
C ASP A 47 -8.35 -18.51 7.92
N GLY A 48 -7.74 -19.22 6.95
CA GLY A 48 -8.44 -19.83 5.82
C GLY A 48 -8.79 -18.85 4.69
N SER A 49 -8.42 -17.59 4.81
CA SER A 49 -8.54 -16.59 3.75
C SER A 49 -7.46 -16.80 2.69
N VAL A 50 -7.79 -16.54 1.42
CA VAL A 50 -6.80 -16.48 0.33
C VAL A 50 -5.75 -15.37 0.51
N HIS A 51 -5.95 -14.50 1.50
CA HIS A 51 -5.11 -13.34 1.81
C HIS A 51 -4.20 -13.55 3.04
N GLU A 52 -4.38 -14.64 3.79
CA GLU A 52 -3.70 -14.94 5.06
C GLU A 52 -2.17 -14.80 4.93
N LEU A 53 -1.56 -15.54 4.00
CA LEU A 53 -0.11 -15.46 3.76
C LEU A 53 0.40 -14.05 3.46
N ALA A 54 -0.41 -13.22 2.81
CA ALA A 54 -0.03 -11.84 2.50
C ALA A 54 -0.15 -10.93 3.74
N LEU A 55 -1.14 -11.16 4.59
CA LEU A 55 -1.32 -10.45 5.86
C LEU A 55 -0.19 -10.81 6.83
N ASP A 56 0.12 -12.09 6.99
CA ASP A 56 1.22 -12.57 7.82
C ASP A 56 2.58 -12.01 7.39
N ALA A 57 2.87 -12.04 6.08
CA ALA A 57 4.14 -11.50 5.56
C ALA A 57 4.30 -9.99 5.82
N LEU A 58 3.20 -9.24 5.86
CA LEU A 58 3.22 -7.81 6.20
C LEU A 58 3.28 -7.57 7.71
N ALA A 59 2.61 -8.40 8.50
CA ALA A 59 2.66 -8.36 9.96
C ALA A 59 4.07 -8.65 10.48
N GLU A 60 4.74 -9.67 9.93
CA GLU A 60 6.14 -10.03 10.26
C GLU A 60 7.11 -8.87 10.00
N ARG A 61 6.80 -8.02 9.02
CA ARG A 61 7.57 -6.82 8.66
C ARG A 61 7.16 -5.57 9.45
N GLY A 62 6.23 -5.70 10.39
CA GLY A 62 5.71 -4.59 11.19
C GLY A 62 4.86 -3.59 10.41
N VAL A 63 4.44 -3.91 9.18
CA VAL A 63 3.66 -2.99 8.32
C VAL A 63 2.29 -2.70 8.94
N LEU A 64 1.70 -3.69 9.61
CA LEU A 64 0.31 -3.67 10.07
C LEU A 64 0.12 -3.12 11.50
N VAL A 65 1.21 -2.80 12.20
CA VAL A 65 1.18 -2.34 13.60
C VAL A 65 0.33 -1.07 13.77
N GLY A 66 -0.63 -1.10 14.68
CA GLY A 66 -1.52 0.02 15.02
C GLY A 66 -2.76 0.13 14.13
N ILE A 67 -3.01 -0.85 13.26
CA ILE A 67 -4.14 -0.90 12.32
C ILE A 67 -5.15 -2.00 12.71
N GLU A 68 -4.79 -2.83 13.68
CA GLU A 68 -5.60 -3.90 14.23
C GLU A 68 -6.95 -3.34 14.74
N CYS A 69 -8.03 -4.07 14.49
CA CYS A 69 -9.37 -3.68 14.97
C CYS A 69 -9.71 -4.29 16.34
N GLY A 70 -8.82 -5.11 16.88
CA GLY A 70 -8.89 -5.77 18.18
C GLY A 70 -7.63 -6.58 18.42
N GLU A 71 -7.45 -7.10 19.63
CA GLU A 71 -6.30 -7.96 19.94
C GLU A 71 -6.31 -9.20 19.04
N GLY A 72 -5.27 -9.35 18.19
CA GLY A 72 -5.17 -10.46 17.24
C GLY A 72 -6.15 -10.40 16.07
N LEU A 73 -6.74 -9.24 15.76
CA LEU A 73 -7.72 -9.08 14.68
C LEU A 73 -7.32 -7.99 13.69
N ILE A 74 -7.33 -8.29 12.39
CA ILE A 74 -7.03 -7.33 11.32
C ILE A 74 -8.29 -6.81 10.61
N CYS A 75 -9.44 -7.43 10.82
CA CYS A 75 -10.71 -7.16 10.15
C CYS A 75 -10.53 -7.17 8.62
N PRO A 76 -10.17 -8.31 8.01
CA PRO A 76 -9.70 -8.39 6.63
C PRO A 76 -10.71 -7.91 5.57
N GLY A 77 -12.01 -7.97 5.90
CA GLY A 77 -13.11 -7.54 5.05
C GLY A 77 -13.43 -6.04 5.10
N GLU A 78 -12.88 -5.30 6.06
CA GLU A 78 -13.18 -3.87 6.21
C GLU A 78 -12.57 -3.05 5.06
N PRO A 79 -13.29 -2.04 4.53
CA PRO A 79 -12.74 -1.09 3.57
C PRO A 79 -11.50 -0.40 4.12
N LEU A 80 -10.43 -0.38 3.33
CA LEU A 80 -9.19 0.27 3.69
C LEU A 80 -9.37 1.79 3.64
N LYS A 81 -9.10 2.46 4.76
CA LYS A 81 -9.09 3.92 4.86
C LYS A 81 -7.84 4.50 4.23
N ARG A 82 -7.95 5.74 3.76
CA ARG A 82 -6.84 6.44 3.10
C ARG A 82 -5.64 6.65 4.03
N TRP A 83 -5.87 6.88 5.32
CA TRP A 83 -4.76 6.99 6.29
C TRP A 83 -4.05 5.64 6.50
N GLU A 84 -4.79 4.53 6.57
CA GLU A 84 -4.22 3.18 6.68
C GLU A 84 -3.36 2.83 5.48
N MET A 85 -3.88 3.11 4.27
CA MET A 85 -3.13 2.97 3.03
C MET A 85 -1.80 3.74 3.08
N ALA A 86 -1.80 4.96 3.62
CA ALA A 86 -0.59 5.77 3.70
C ALA A 86 0.45 5.14 4.64
N VAL A 87 0.01 4.65 5.81
CA VAL A 87 0.89 3.93 6.74
C VAL A 87 1.50 2.70 6.05
N TRP A 88 0.67 1.87 5.41
CA TRP A 88 1.15 0.62 4.79
C TRP A 88 2.13 0.90 3.64
N LEU A 89 1.83 1.86 2.77
CA LEU A 89 2.70 2.22 1.66
C LEU A 89 4.03 2.81 2.14
N VAL A 90 4.01 3.75 3.09
CA VAL A 90 5.24 4.36 3.61
C VAL A 90 6.12 3.31 4.30
N ARG A 91 5.54 2.42 5.12
CA ARG A 91 6.32 1.34 5.74
C ARG A 91 6.93 0.39 4.72
N VAL A 92 6.20 0.06 3.66
CA VAL A 92 6.74 -0.77 2.57
C VAL A 92 7.86 -0.05 1.80
N LEU A 93 7.74 1.25 1.57
CA LEU A 93 8.70 2.03 0.75
C LEU A 93 9.95 2.46 1.53
N ASP A 94 9.79 2.89 2.77
CA ASP A 94 10.89 3.46 3.57
C ASP A 94 11.45 2.47 4.61
N SER A 95 10.71 1.42 4.97
CA SER A 95 11.04 0.49 6.07
C SER A 95 11.21 1.14 7.45
N THR A 96 10.89 2.43 7.60
CA THR A 96 10.99 3.19 8.85
C THR A 96 9.81 4.15 8.99
N ASP A 97 9.30 4.29 10.22
CA ASP A 97 8.23 5.25 10.50
C ASP A 97 8.77 6.70 10.48
N PRO A 98 8.04 7.65 9.85
CA PRO A 98 8.43 9.06 9.84
C PRO A 98 8.39 9.66 11.25
N ALA A 99 9.27 10.64 11.49
CA ALA A 99 9.30 11.36 12.76
C ALA A 99 7.99 12.15 13.00
N PRO A 100 7.60 12.37 14.27
CA PRO A 100 6.49 13.25 14.62
C PRO A 100 6.61 14.64 13.98
N MET A 101 5.47 15.31 13.81
CA MET A 101 5.40 16.61 13.17
C MET A 101 4.55 17.60 13.96
N ASP A 102 4.90 18.89 13.89
CA ASP A 102 4.15 19.95 14.58
C ASP A 102 2.99 20.49 13.75
N VAL A 103 3.08 20.38 12.41
CA VAL A 103 2.08 20.91 11.48
C VAL A 103 1.93 19.97 10.29
N SER A 104 0.70 19.63 9.95
CA SER A 104 0.36 18.87 8.74
C SER A 104 0.28 19.79 7.54
N ARG A 105 0.65 19.31 6.34
CA ARG A 105 0.40 20.06 5.10
C ARG A 105 -1.07 20.06 4.69
N PHE A 106 -1.82 19.05 5.13
CA PHE A 106 -3.23 18.87 4.78
C PHE A 106 -4.09 19.53 5.86
N THR A 107 -4.97 20.41 5.43
CA THR A 107 -5.82 21.23 6.30
C THR A 107 -6.88 20.43 7.06
N ASP A 108 -7.18 19.22 6.63
CA ASP A 108 -8.13 18.28 7.25
C ASP A 108 -7.45 17.19 8.09
N VAL A 109 -6.16 17.36 8.40
CA VAL A 109 -5.39 16.40 9.18
C VAL A 109 -4.83 17.09 10.43
N ASP A 110 -5.22 16.55 11.58
CA ASP A 110 -4.67 16.91 12.88
C ASP A 110 -3.27 16.31 13.05
N ALA A 111 -2.26 17.16 13.26
CA ALA A 111 -0.86 16.76 13.37
C ALA A 111 -0.55 15.90 14.60
N GLU A 112 -1.42 15.93 15.63
CA GLU A 112 -1.28 15.10 16.83
C GLU A 112 -1.65 13.63 16.58
N ARG A 113 -2.27 13.31 15.43
CA ARG A 113 -2.55 11.92 15.06
C ARG A 113 -1.23 11.21 14.76
N TRP A 114 -1.02 10.06 15.39
CA TRP A 114 0.21 9.26 15.22
C TRP A 114 0.50 8.90 13.75
N TRP A 115 -0.55 8.75 12.92
CA TRP A 115 -0.42 8.45 11.50
C TRP A 115 -0.24 9.69 10.62
N ALA A 116 -0.41 10.92 11.13
CA ALA A 116 -0.33 12.14 10.33
C ALA A 116 1.02 12.31 9.59
N PRO A 117 2.19 12.02 10.20
CA PRO A 117 3.47 12.12 9.51
C PRO A 117 3.59 11.19 8.28
N PHE A 118 2.85 10.09 8.25
CA PHE A 118 2.84 9.17 7.10
C PHE A 118 2.16 9.79 5.88
N LEU A 119 1.15 10.65 6.06
CA LEU A 119 0.45 11.30 4.94
C LEU A 119 1.36 12.31 4.25
N ASP A 120 2.07 13.13 5.03
CA ASP A 120 3.04 14.08 4.53
C ASP A 120 4.24 13.38 3.89
N ARG A 121 4.68 12.25 4.47
CA ARG A 121 5.71 11.41 3.85
C ARG A 121 5.25 10.83 2.52
N LEU A 122 4.03 10.30 2.45
CA LEU A 122 3.44 9.77 1.21
C LEU A 122 3.33 10.86 0.12
N TYR A 123 3.03 12.11 0.52
CA TYR A 123 3.07 13.26 -0.38
C TYR A 123 4.49 13.57 -0.86
N ALA A 124 5.46 13.59 0.06
CA ALA A 124 6.87 13.85 -0.28
C ALA A 124 7.46 12.79 -1.23
N LEU A 125 6.98 11.54 -1.14
CA LEU A 125 7.30 10.45 -2.07
C LEU A 125 6.59 10.59 -3.43
N GLY A 126 5.72 11.60 -3.63
CA GLY A 126 5.01 11.83 -4.88
C GLY A 126 3.87 10.84 -5.16
N VAL A 127 3.48 10.04 -4.18
CA VAL A 127 2.45 9.00 -4.34
C VAL A 127 1.04 9.61 -4.33
N THR A 128 0.84 10.65 -3.52
CA THR A 128 -0.45 11.33 -3.35
C THR A 128 -0.32 12.84 -3.54
N ALA A 129 -1.39 13.47 -4.04
CA ALA A 129 -1.56 14.92 -4.01
C ALA A 129 -2.67 15.35 -3.02
N GLY A 130 -3.28 14.39 -2.31
CA GLY A 130 -4.52 14.61 -1.54
C GLY A 130 -5.79 14.39 -2.36
N CYS A 131 -6.94 14.66 -1.74
CA CYS A 131 -8.26 14.65 -2.36
C CYS A 131 -8.71 16.04 -2.87
N ALA A 132 -8.11 17.12 -2.35
CA ALA A 132 -8.28 18.48 -2.84
C ALA A 132 -6.94 19.23 -2.75
N THR A 133 -6.71 20.19 -3.64
CA THR A 133 -5.47 20.98 -3.67
C THR A 133 -5.63 22.39 -3.11
N GLU A 134 -6.83 22.96 -3.12
CA GLU A 134 -7.09 24.33 -2.68
C GLU A 134 -8.42 24.41 -1.89
N PRO A 135 -8.38 24.32 -0.55
CA PRO A 135 -7.21 24.03 0.28
C PRO A 135 -6.71 22.58 0.10
N ALA A 136 -5.45 22.33 0.44
CA ALA A 136 -4.90 20.99 0.43
C ALA A 136 -5.61 20.12 1.48
N GLN A 137 -6.21 19.00 1.04
CA GLN A 137 -6.91 18.04 1.89
C GLN A 137 -6.50 16.62 1.53
N PHE A 138 -6.42 15.72 2.51
CA PHE A 138 -6.06 14.31 2.30
C PHE A 138 -7.28 13.37 2.27
N CYS A 139 -8.35 13.73 2.99
CA CYS A 139 -9.54 12.92 3.27
C CYS A 139 -9.19 11.59 3.97
N PRO A 140 -8.60 11.60 5.18
CA PRO A 140 -8.03 10.39 5.81
C PRO A 140 -9.04 9.26 6.02
N GLU A 141 -10.27 9.60 6.41
CA GLU A 141 -11.34 8.63 6.72
C GLU A 141 -12.09 8.09 5.48
N GLY A 142 -11.74 8.59 4.28
CA GLY A 142 -12.32 8.11 3.04
C GLY A 142 -11.82 6.71 2.70
N ASP A 143 -12.69 5.89 2.11
CA ASP A 143 -12.30 4.59 1.57
C ASP A 143 -11.48 4.77 0.28
N VAL A 144 -10.60 3.81 -0.01
CA VAL A 144 -9.85 3.78 -1.26
C VAL A 144 -10.54 2.86 -2.26
N THR A 145 -11.00 3.41 -3.39
CA THR A 145 -11.50 2.60 -4.51
C THR A 145 -10.35 1.85 -5.19
N ARG A 146 -10.67 0.73 -5.84
CA ARG A 146 -9.69 -0.06 -6.61
C ARG A 146 -8.99 0.77 -7.68
N ALA A 147 -9.72 1.64 -8.39
CA ALA A 147 -9.13 2.55 -9.38
C ALA A 147 -8.12 3.53 -8.77
N GLN A 148 -8.45 4.13 -7.63
CA GLN A 148 -7.52 5.01 -6.91
C GLN A 148 -6.30 4.23 -6.41
N MET A 149 -6.51 3.03 -5.85
CA MET A 149 -5.43 2.15 -5.40
C MET A 149 -4.44 1.83 -6.51
N ALA A 150 -4.93 1.55 -7.74
CA ALA A 150 -4.05 1.34 -8.89
C ALA A 150 -3.13 2.54 -9.16
N THR A 151 -3.65 3.76 -8.99
CA THR A 151 -2.84 4.97 -9.15
C THR A 151 -1.81 5.14 -8.03
N PHE A 152 -2.17 4.84 -6.79
CA PHE A 152 -1.24 4.88 -5.67
C PHE A 152 -0.12 3.86 -5.85
N LEU A 153 -0.44 2.60 -6.14
CA LEU A 153 0.55 1.54 -6.34
C LEU A 153 1.44 1.80 -7.56
N LYS A 154 0.88 2.27 -8.69
CA LYS A 154 1.70 2.65 -9.86
C LYS A 154 2.75 3.71 -9.52
N ARG A 155 2.39 4.71 -8.71
CA ARG A 155 3.30 5.79 -8.30
C ARG A 155 4.30 5.32 -7.25
N ALA A 156 3.83 4.59 -6.23
CA ALA A 156 4.65 4.06 -5.15
C ALA A 156 5.76 3.13 -5.68
N LEU A 157 5.43 2.28 -6.64
CA LEU A 157 6.33 1.27 -7.19
C LEU A 157 7.05 1.74 -8.48
N ASP A 158 6.81 3.00 -8.89
CA ASP A 158 7.29 3.59 -10.15
C ASP A 158 7.14 2.66 -11.38
N LEU A 159 5.95 2.05 -11.53
CA LEU A 159 5.73 1.07 -12.58
C LEU A 159 5.66 1.72 -13.97
N GLU A 160 6.28 1.07 -14.96
CA GLU A 160 6.29 1.51 -16.34
C GLU A 160 4.91 1.36 -17.02
N PRO A 161 4.56 2.22 -17.99
CA PRO A 161 3.32 2.08 -18.76
C PRO A 161 3.20 0.71 -19.44
N ALA A 162 1.97 0.20 -19.50
CA ALA A 162 1.65 -1.09 -20.10
C ALA A 162 0.49 -0.95 -21.11
N PRO A 163 0.38 -1.86 -22.09
CA PRO A 163 -0.79 -1.95 -22.96
C PRO A 163 -2.03 -2.37 -22.16
N SER A 164 -3.21 -2.17 -22.75
CA SER A 164 -4.47 -2.53 -22.09
C SER A 164 -4.54 -4.01 -21.72
N ALA A 165 -5.00 -4.31 -20.50
CA ALA A 165 -5.23 -5.66 -20.00
C ALA A 165 -6.58 -6.25 -20.44
N GLY A 166 -7.43 -5.47 -21.14
CA GLY A 166 -8.69 -5.96 -21.72
C GLY A 166 -9.83 -6.16 -20.72
N PHE A 167 -9.82 -5.48 -19.57
CA PHE A 167 -10.94 -5.50 -18.64
C PHE A 167 -12.21 -4.88 -19.26
N ALA A 168 -13.30 -5.65 -19.29
CA ALA A 168 -14.54 -5.27 -19.96
C ALA A 168 -15.27 -4.08 -19.32
N ASP A 169 -14.95 -3.75 -18.06
CA ASP A 169 -15.55 -2.65 -17.28
C ASP A 169 -14.58 -1.47 -17.07
N VAL A 170 -13.47 -1.42 -17.81
CA VAL A 170 -12.53 -0.30 -17.81
C VAL A 170 -12.61 0.42 -19.16
N SER A 171 -13.36 1.53 -19.19
CA SER A 171 -13.65 2.30 -20.41
C SER A 171 -12.93 3.66 -20.50
N GLY A 172 -11.75 3.78 -19.87
CA GLY A 172 -10.96 5.01 -19.80
C GLY A 172 -11.09 5.74 -18.46
N GLY A 173 -10.71 7.02 -18.43
CA GLY A 173 -10.66 7.85 -17.22
C GLY A 173 -9.26 7.94 -16.59
N PRO A 174 -9.11 8.72 -15.49
CA PRO A 174 -7.80 9.09 -14.96
C PRO A 174 -6.99 7.92 -14.38
N HIS A 175 -7.63 6.79 -14.11
CA HIS A 175 -7.01 5.62 -13.47
C HIS A 175 -6.84 4.42 -14.42
N ALA A 176 -7.46 4.43 -15.60
CA ALA A 176 -7.51 3.27 -16.49
C ALA A 176 -6.12 2.75 -16.88
N ALA A 177 -5.23 3.65 -17.32
CA ALA A 177 -3.86 3.25 -17.66
C ALA A 177 -3.10 2.65 -16.47
N ASN A 178 -3.34 3.12 -15.24
CA ASN A 178 -2.69 2.56 -14.06
C ASN A 178 -3.23 1.17 -13.70
N ILE A 179 -4.51 0.90 -13.99
CA ILE A 179 -5.10 -0.44 -13.82
C ILE A 179 -4.40 -1.44 -14.75
N ASP A 180 -4.18 -1.06 -16.01
CA ASP A 180 -3.50 -1.89 -16.99
C ASP A 180 -2.05 -2.20 -16.57
N VAL A 181 -1.35 -1.19 -16.04
CA VAL A 181 0.02 -1.34 -15.48
C VAL A 181 0.07 -2.34 -14.33
N LEU A 182 -0.88 -2.26 -13.38
CA LEU A 182 -0.93 -3.22 -12.27
C LEU A 182 -1.22 -4.65 -12.74
N ALA A 183 -2.05 -4.81 -13.76
CA ALA A 183 -2.33 -6.12 -14.32
C ALA A 183 -1.11 -6.71 -15.03
N ALA A 184 -0.39 -5.89 -15.81
CA ALA A 184 0.85 -6.29 -16.46
C ALA A 184 1.95 -6.64 -15.45
N ALA A 185 2.00 -5.96 -14.30
CA ALA A 185 2.92 -6.26 -13.21
C ALA A 185 2.50 -7.48 -12.37
N GLY A 186 1.36 -8.14 -12.67
CA GLY A 186 0.88 -9.31 -11.92
C GLY A 186 0.30 -8.98 -10.54
N ILE A 187 0.18 -7.71 -10.18
CA ILE A 187 -0.34 -7.26 -8.88
C ILE A 187 -1.85 -7.57 -8.76
N THR A 188 -2.59 -7.45 -9.86
CA THR A 188 -4.04 -7.68 -9.90
C THR A 188 -4.48 -8.58 -11.06
N GLY A 189 -5.42 -9.47 -10.78
CA GLY A 189 -6.10 -10.29 -11.78
C GLY A 189 -7.52 -9.83 -12.10
N GLY A 190 -7.96 -8.70 -11.54
CA GLY A 190 -9.36 -8.27 -11.58
C GLY A 190 -10.25 -8.91 -10.50
N CYS A 191 -11.55 -8.69 -10.63
CA CYS A 191 -12.61 -9.20 -9.74
C CYS A 191 -13.46 -10.32 -10.37
N SER A 192 -13.40 -10.50 -11.69
CA SER A 192 -14.06 -11.58 -12.42
C SER A 192 -13.21 -12.01 -13.60
N ARG A 193 -13.31 -13.29 -14.00
CA ARG A 193 -12.57 -13.87 -15.13
C ARG A 193 -13.41 -14.05 -16.39
N ASP A 194 -14.73 -14.15 -16.27
CA ASP A 194 -15.64 -14.33 -17.42
C ASP A 194 -16.96 -13.55 -17.21
N PRO A 195 -17.13 -12.37 -17.84
CA PRO A 195 -16.09 -11.64 -18.56
C PRO A 195 -15.01 -11.13 -17.61
N LEU A 196 -13.80 -10.90 -18.12
CA LEU A 196 -12.70 -10.30 -17.36
C LEU A 196 -13.09 -8.89 -16.91
N ARG A 197 -13.15 -8.65 -15.60
CA ARG A 197 -13.55 -7.36 -14.99
C ARG A 197 -12.59 -6.92 -13.91
N TYR A 198 -12.40 -5.61 -13.76
CA TYR A 198 -11.55 -5.02 -12.73
C TYR A 198 -12.33 -4.54 -11.49
N CYS A 199 -13.60 -4.15 -11.65
CA CYS A 199 -14.45 -3.52 -10.65
C CYS A 199 -13.86 -2.20 -10.08
N PRO A 200 -13.61 -1.18 -10.91
CA PRO A 200 -12.85 0.02 -10.51
C PRO A 200 -13.47 0.82 -9.36
N ALA A 201 -14.80 0.81 -9.23
CA ALA A 201 -15.54 1.60 -8.26
C ALA A 201 -15.64 0.95 -6.87
N ASN A 202 -15.30 -0.34 -6.73
CA ASN A 202 -15.39 -1.02 -5.44
C ASN A 202 -14.27 -0.53 -4.52
N SER A 203 -14.55 -0.44 -3.21
CA SER A 203 -13.52 -0.22 -2.19
C SER A 203 -12.57 -1.42 -2.12
N VAL A 204 -11.30 -1.13 -1.86
CA VAL A 204 -10.29 -2.15 -1.54
C VAL A 204 -10.44 -2.51 -0.07
N THR A 205 -10.50 -3.80 0.27
CA THR A 205 -10.46 -4.24 1.67
C THR A 205 -9.03 -4.31 2.20
N ARG A 206 -8.86 -4.31 3.53
CA ARG A 206 -7.54 -4.49 4.16
C ARG A 206 -6.79 -5.73 3.64
N ALA A 207 -7.48 -6.87 3.51
CA ALA A 207 -6.88 -8.10 2.99
C ALA A 207 -6.49 -8.03 1.50
N GLN A 208 -7.31 -7.36 0.68
CA GLN A 208 -6.97 -7.14 -0.73
C GLN A 208 -5.73 -6.26 -0.88
N MET A 209 -5.62 -5.22 -0.06
CA MET A 209 -4.42 -4.38 -0.02
C MET A 209 -3.18 -5.19 0.36
N ALA A 210 -3.30 -6.09 1.34
CA ALA A 210 -2.17 -6.93 1.75
C ALA A 210 -1.68 -7.79 0.58
N THR A 211 -2.60 -8.41 -0.17
CA THR A 211 -2.25 -9.18 -1.37
C THR A 211 -1.63 -8.33 -2.47
N PHE A 212 -2.09 -7.10 -2.68
CA PHE A 212 -1.45 -6.21 -3.66
C PHE A 212 -0.01 -5.90 -3.30
N LEU A 213 0.27 -5.60 -2.03
CA LEU A 213 1.63 -5.33 -1.56
C LEU A 213 2.51 -6.58 -1.59
N ALA A 214 1.99 -7.74 -1.15
CA ALA A 214 2.73 -9.00 -1.17
C ALA A 214 3.12 -9.44 -2.59
N ARG A 215 2.32 -9.11 -3.61
CA ARG A 215 2.66 -9.37 -5.02
C ARG A 215 3.62 -8.35 -5.62
N ALA A 216 3.77 -7.19 -4.99
CA ALA A 216 4.64 -6.12 -5.45
C ALA A 216 6.09 -6.24 -4.91
N LEU A 217 6.32 -7.17 -3.98
CA LEU A 217 7.58 -7.39 -3.27
C LEU A 217 8.17 -8.74 -3.66
#